data_AF-A0A0D3JZ05-F1
#
_entry.id   AF-A0A0D3JZ05-F1
#
_cell.length_a   1.000
_cell.length_b   1.000
_cell.length_c   1.000
_cell.angle_alpha   90.00
_cell.angle_beta   90.00
_cell.angle_gamma   90.00
#
_symmetry.space_group_name_H-M   'P 1'
#
loop_
_entity.id
_entity.type
_entity.pdbx_description
1 polymer ?
#
loop_
_entity_poly.entity_id
_entity_poly.type
_entity_poly.pdbx_seq_one_letter_code
_entity_poly.pdbx_strand_id
1 'polypeptide(L)' 'LVEFYAPWCGHCKSLAPEWAAAAKKTRKYCPLAKVDADEHKSLAERFDVSGYPTIKTFKKGEV' A
#
# COMPACT_ATOMS: atom_id res chain seq x y z
N LEU A 1 0.37 -6.96 3.95
CA LEU A 1 -0.30 -5.64 3.85
C LEU A 1 0.08 -5.03 2.51
N VAL A 2 -0.83 -4.34 1.84
CA VAL A 2 -0.52 -3.63 0.59
C VAL A 2 -0.91 -2.18 0.77
N GLU A 3 0.04 -1.28 0.57
CA GLU A 3 -0.18 0.16 0.51
C GLU A 3 -0.40 0.57 -0.94
N PHE A 4 -1.53 1.20 -1.20
CA PHE A 4 -1.83 1.88 -2.45
C PHE A 4 -1.43 3.33 -2.30
N TYR A 5 -0.44 3.75 -3.08
CA TYR A 5 0.13 5.09 -3.03
C TYR A 5 0.04 5.75 -4.42
N ALA A 6 0.22 7.08 -4.43
CA ALA A 6 0.34 7.87 -5.65
C ALA A 6 1.60 8.74 -5.59
N PRO A 7 2.33 8.92 -6.70
CA PRO A 7 3.62 9.61 -6.72
C PRO A 7 3.51 11.11 -6.43
N TRP A 8 2.33 11.69 -6.67
CA TRP A 8 2.02 13.09 -6.42
C TRP A 8 1.45 13.35 -5.01
N CYS A 9 1.10 12.32 -4.24
CA CYS A 9 0.51 12.48 -2.92
C CYS A 9 1.59 12.82 -1.87
N GLY A 10 1.54 14.05 -1.33
CA GLY A 10 2.47 14.49 -0.28
C GLY A 10 2.44 13.62 0.97
N HIS A 11 1.26 13.11 1.37
CA HIS A 11 1.13 12.20 2.51
C HIS A 11 1.80 10.84 2.28
N CYS A 12 1.81 10.34 1.04
CA CYS A 12 2.50 9.09 0.70
C CYS A 12 4.02 9.22 0.86
N LYS A 13 4.59 10.38 0.49
CA LYS A 13 6.04 10.63 0.65
C LYS A 13 6.48 10.59 2.12
N SER A 14 5.66 11.10 3.03
CA SER A 14 5.95 11.03 4.47
C SER A 14 5.78 9.62 5.04
N LEU A 15 4.85 8.83 4.50
CA LEU A 15 4.60 7.45 4.94
C LEU A 15 5.64 6.46 4.43
N ALA A 16 6.23 6.71 3.25
CA ALA A 16 7.24 5.85 2.62
C ALA A 16 8.40 5.40 3.53
N PRO A 17 9.08 6.28 4.31
CA PRO A 17 10.17 5.87 5.19
C PRO A 17 9.69 4.97 6.34
N GLU A 18 8.54 5.28 6.95
CA GLU A 18 7.97 4.46 8.02
C GLU A 18 7.47 3.12 7.50
N TRP A 19 6.83 3.09 6.33
CA TRP A 19 6.37 1.87 5.67
C TRP A 19 7.55 0.94 5.35
N ALA A 20 8.65 1.48 4.83
CA ALA A 20 9.86 0.71 4.57
C ALA A 20 10.51 0.17 5.86
N ALA A 21 10.52 0.97 6.94
CA ALA A 21 11.02 0.54 8.24
C ALA A 21 10.15 -0.57 8.85
N ALA A 22 8.82 -0.44 8.75
CA ALA A 22 7.86 -1.46 9.15
C ALA A 22 8.06 -2.73 8.33
N ALA A 23 8.13 -2.63 7.00
CA ALA A 23 8.38 -3.73 6.07
C ALA A 23 9.63 -4.52 6.44
N LYS A 24 10.72 -3.85 6.84
CA LYS A 24 11.94 -4.52 7.30
C LYS A 24 11.72 -5.29 8.60
N LYS A 25 11.01 -4.72 9.57
CA LYS A 25 10.75 -5.35 10.88
C LYS A 25 9.81 -6.54 10.78
N THR A 26 8.75 -6.42 9.98
CA THR A 26 7.69 -7.43 9.88
C THR A 26 7.88 -8.37 8.70
N ARG A 27 8.95 -8.23 7.89
CA ARG A 27 9.25 -9.10 6.73
C ARG A 27 9.10 -10.61 7.02
N LYS A 28 9.44 -11.06 8.24
CA LYS A 28 9.32 -12.47 8.66
C LYS A 28 7.89 -12.93 8.96
N TYR A 29 7.00 -12.01 9.33
CA TYR A 29 5.65 -12.33 9.84
C TYR A 29 4.55 -11.83 8.90
N CYS A 30 4.73 -10.68 8.27
CA CYS A 30 3.79 -10.07 7.35
C CYS A 30 4.55 -9.31 6.25
N PRO A 31 4.52 -9.78 5.00
CA PRO A 31 5.07 -9.00 3.89
C PRO A 31 4.24 -7.73 3.69
N LEU A 32 4.92 -6.59 3.68
CA LEU A 32 4.35 -5.32 3.24
C LEU A 32 4.76 -5.08 1.79
N ALA A 33 3.78 -4.78 0.96
CA ALA A 33 3.96 -4.39 -0.43
C ALA A 33 3.42 -2.97 -0.63
N LYS A 34 3.91 -2.31 -1.68
CA LYS A 34 3.41 -1.03 -2.15
C LYS A 34 3.01 -1.16 -3.61
N VAL A 35 1.89 -0.57 -3.99
CA VAL A 35 1.33 -0.57 -5.34
C VAL A 35 1.03 0.86 -5.73
N ASP A 36 1.51 1.26 -6.90
CA ASP A 36 1.18 2.55 -7.49
C ASP A 36 -0.23 2.45 -8.09
N ALA A 37 -1.21 2.99 -7.38
CA ALA A 37 -2.61 2.92 -7.82
C ALA A 37 -2.97 4.08 -8.77
N ASP A 38 -2.12 5.09 -8.88
CA ASP A 38 -2.23 6.14 -9.90
C ASP A 38 -1.91 5.59 -11.30
N GLU A 39 -0.83 4.80 -11.41
CA GLU A 39 -0.49 4.05 -12.61
C GLU A 39 -1.44 2.86 -12.83
N HIS A 40 -1.79 2.13 -11.76
CA HIS A 40 -2.66 0.96 -11.83
C HIS A 40 -4.10 1.22 -11.37
N LYS A 41 -4.81 2.14 -12.04
CA LYS A 41 -6.21 2.47 -11.71
C LYS A 41 -7.15 1.26 -11.72
N SER A 42 -6.96 0.28 -12.59
CA SER A 42 -7.78 -0.93 -12.62
C SER A 42 -7.61 -1.80 -11.37
N LEU A 43 -6.41 -1.82 -10.76
CA LEU A 43 -6.19 -2.48 -9.47
C LEU A 43 -6.79 -1.64 -8.34
N ALA A 44 -6.62 -0.33 -8.38
CA ALA A 44 -7.22 0.60 -7.43
C ALA A 44 -8.75 0.41 -7.36
N GLU A 45 -9.42 0.39 -8.51
CA GLU A 45 -10.87 0.19 -8.62
C GLU A 45 -11.30 -1.21 -8.15
N ARG A 46 -10.57 -2.25 -8.55
CA ARG A 46 -10.82 -3.63 -8.09
C ARG A 46 -10.72 -3.78 -6.57
N PHE A 47 -9.89 -2.96 -5.92
CA PHE A 47 -9.71 -2.94 -4.47
C PHE A 47 -10.44 -1.80 -3.77
N ASP A 48 -11.32 -1.08 -4.48
CA ASP A 48 -12.08 0.06 -3.96
C ASP A 48 -11.19 1.11 -3.27
N VAL A 49 -10.12 1.51 -3.96
CA VAL A 49 -9.18 2.54 -3.51
C VAL A 49 -9.64 3.89 -4.03
N SER A 50 -10.35 4.63 -3.18
CA SER A 50 -10.89 5.96 -3.52
C SER A 50 -10.00 7.14 -3.10
N GLY A 51 -8.87 6.88 -2.42
CA GLY A 51 -7.97 7.93 -1.94
C GLY A 51 -6.58 7.41 -1.58
N TYR A 52 -5.61 8.33 -1.47
CA TYR A 52 -4.23 8.00 -1.15
C TYR A 52 -3.74 8.73 0.11
N PRO A 53 -2.96 8.07 0.98
CA PRO A 53 -2.60 6.64 0.95
C PRO A 53 -3.75 5.74 1.44
N THR A 54 -3.93 4.57 0.83
CA THR A 54 -4.87 3.53 1.31
C THR A 54 -4.09 2.26 1.63
N ILE A 55 -4.31 1.69 2.82
CA ILE A 55 -3.66 0.44 3.23
C ILE A 55 -4.72 -0.67 3.32
N LYS A 56 -4.51 -1.76 2.58
CA LYS A 56 -5.38 -2.93 2.62
C LYS A 56 -4.65 -4.15 3.18
N THR A 57 -5.36 -4.94 3.97
CA THR A 57 -4.79 -6.10 4.67
C THR A 57 -5.21 -7.38 3.97
N PHE A 58 -4.27 -8.04 3.32
CA PHE A 58 -4.51 -9.31 2.64
C PHE A 58 -4.14 -10.45 3.60
N LYS A 59 -5.13 -11.18 4.12
CA LYS A 59 -4.91 -12.39 4.93
C LYS A 59 -5.52 -13.58 4.19
N LYS A 60 -4.68 -14.56 3.82
CA LYS A 60 -5.07 -15.90 3.33
C LYS A 60 -6.24 -15.90 2.32
N GLY A 61 -6.13 -15.11 1.25
CA GLY A 61 -7.04 -15.19 0.10
C GLY A 61 -8.32 -14.35 0.18
N GLU A 62 -8.51 -13.59 1.27
CA GLU A 62 -9.63 -12.65 1.40
C GLU A 62 -9.10 -11.22 1.58
N VAL A 63 -9.83 -10.27 0.98
CA VAL A 63 -9.45 -8.85 0.83
C VAL A 63 -10.56 -7.95 1.35
#